data_AF-A0AAE0VZ13-F1
#
_entry.id   AF-A0AAE0VZ13-F1
#
_cell.length_a   1.000
_cell.length_b   1.000
_cell.length_c   1.000
_cell.angle_alpha   90.00
_cell.angle_beta   90.00
_cell.angle_gamma   90.00
#
_symmetry.space_group_name_H-M   'P 1'
#
loop_
_entity.id
_entity.type
_entity.pdbx_description
1 polymer ?
#
loop_
_entity_poly.entity_id
_entity_poly.type
_entity_poly.pdbx_seq_one_letter_code
_entity_poly.pdbx_strand_id
1 'polypeptide(L)'
;TGIDSSVTLNNLHPDTLYFMRVGTWRNPFKDFYHVLTEVIMVHTKAAEFCLYNGNRIGVGEVFEIQCEDRCVCHTDGLLYCDPVCSSSEKVKLQDPRYDCNEYWSSDPCCPVIDCHLVE
;
A
#
# COMPACT_ATOMS: atom_id res chain seq x y z
N THR A 1 7.33 -33.66 31.36
CA THR A 1 7.64 -32.25 31.08
C THR A 1 7.57 -32.08 29.57
N GLY A 2 6.55 -31.39 29.07
CA GLY A 2 6.44 -31.08 27.64
C GLY A 2 7.53 -30.07 27.28
N ILE A 3 8.22 -30.29 26.16
CA ILE A 3 9.11 -29.30 25.58
C ILE A 3 8.21 -28.37 24.77
N ASP A 4 8.03 -27.13 25.24
CA ASP A 4 7.38 -26.10 24.43
C ASP A 4 8.34 -25.65 23.34
N SER A 5 7.92 -25.78 22.09
CA SER A 5 8.61 -25.25 20.92
C SER A 5 7.90 -23.97 20.48
N SER A 6 8.63 -22.85 20.48
CA SER A 6 8.12 -21.57 19.98
C SER A 6 9.01 -21.03 18.86
N VAL A 7 8.40 -20.28 17.94
CA VAL A 7 9.07 -19.57 16.85
C VAL A 7 8.54 -18.15 16.79
N THR A 8 9.43 -17.18 16.58
CA THR A 8 9.07 -15.77 16.42
C THR A 8 9.35 -15.35 14.98
N LEU A 9 8.34 -14.81 14.32
CA LEU A 9 8.46 -14.20 13.00
C LEU A 9 8.49 -12.67 13.15
N ASN A 10 9.46 -12.02 12.52
CA ASN A 10 9.65 -10.58 12.56
C ASN A 10 9.43 -9.98 11.16
N ASN A 11 9.29 -8.65 11.10
CA ASN A 11 9.16 -7.89 9.84
C ASN A 11 7.95 -8.30 9.00
N LEU A 12 6.86 -8.68 9.64
CA LEU A 12 5.58 -8.90 8.97
C LEU A 12 4.92 -7.54 8.69
N HIS A 13 4.13 -7.45 7.62
CA HIS A 13 3.33 -6.27 7.36
C HIS A 13 2.30 -6.08 8.49
N PRO A 14 2.08 -4.83 8.94
CA PRO A 14 1.04 -4.52 9.91
C PRO A 14 -0.35 -4.80 9.33
N ASP A 15 -1.32 -4.97 10.22
CA ASP A 15 -2.74 -5.16 9.87
C ASP A 15 -3.01 -6.19 8.75
N THR A 16 -2.18 -7.23 8.69
CA THR A 16 -2.19 -8.22 7.60
C THR A 16 -2.52 -9.60 8.16
N LEU A 17 -3.43 -10.30 7.47
CA LEU A 17 -3.78 -11.68 7.78
C LEU A 17 -2.80 -12.65 7.10
N TYR A 18 -2.05 -13.39 7.91
CA TYR A 18 -1.14 -14.44 7.45
C TYR A 18 -1.74 -15.82 7.69
N PHE A 19 -1.53 -16.71 6.71
CA PHE A 19 -1.84 -18.13 6.82
C PHE A 19 -0.53 -18.90 6.96
N MET A 20 -0.27 -19.47 8.14
CA MET A 20 0.98 -20.16 8.44
C MET A 20 0.74 -21.66 8.49
N ARG A 21 1.51 -22.42 7.71
CA ARG A 21 1.47 -23.87 7.72
C ARG A 21 2.48 -24.41 8.72
N VAL A 22 2.01 -25.02 9.79
CA VAL A 22 2.83 -25.70 10.80
C VAL A 22 2.88 -27.18 10.45
N GLY A 23 4.08 -27.72 10.29
CA GLY A 23 4.28 -29.15 10.04
C GLY A 23 5.20 -29.77 11.08
N THR A 24 4.87 -30.97 11.54
CA THR A 24 5.80 -31.76 12.35
C THR A 24 6.74 -32.54 11.45
N TRP A 25 8.05 -32.32 11.56
CA TRP A 25 9.05 -33.14 10.91
C TRP A 25 9.67 -34.12 11.91
N ARG A 26 9.74 -35.41 11.57
CA ARG A 26 10.45 -36.44 12.35
C ARG A 26 11.60 -37.02 11.54
N ASN A 27 12.71 -37.25 12.21
CA ASN A 27 13.98 -37.74 11.66
C ASN A 27 13.83 -39.11 10.93
N PRO A 28 14.35 -39.26 9.70
CA PRO A 28 14.17 -40.44 8.84
C PRO A 28 14.74 -41.78 9.34
N PHE A 29 15.49 -41.83 10.45
CA PHE A 29 16.05 -43.09 10.97
C PHE A 29 15.09 -43.92 11.85
N LYS A 30 13.83 -43.51 12.02
CA LYS A 30 12.80 -44.26 12.76
C LYS A 30 11.51 -44.26 11.93
N ASP A 31 11.31 -45.35 11.20
CA ASP A 31 10.33 -45.53 10.12
C ASP A 31 8.91 -45.03 10.42
N PHE A 32 8.48 -44.11 9.54
CA PHE A 32 7.21 -43.38 9.41
C PHE A 32 7.05 -42.10 10.22
N TYR A 33 6.56 -41.01 9.57
CA TYR A 33 5.29 -40.28 9.80
C TYR A 33 4.93 -39.41 8.58
N HIS A 34 3.66 -39.40 8.17
CA HIS A 34 3.11 -38.49 7.15
C HIS A 34 2.68 -37.13 7.74
N VAL A 35 2.60 -36.16 6.82
CA VAL A 35 2.36 -34.73 6.95
C VAL A 35 1.05 -34.41 7.68
N LEU A 36 1.11 -34.22 9.00
CA LEU A 36 0.10 -33.42 9.69
C LEU A 36 0.54 -31.96 9.57
N THR A 37 -0.17 -31.22 8.72
CA THR A 37 0.00 -29.77 8.63
C THR A 37 -1.25 -29.08 9.10
N GLU A 38 -1.09 -28.27 10.12
CA GLU A 38 -2.12 -27.35 10.59
C GLU A 38 -1.87 -25.99 9.96
N VAL A 39 -2.95 -25.31 9.55
CA VAL A 39 -2.87 -23.92 9.12
C VAL A 39 -3.41 -23.07 10.24
N ILE A 40 -2.57 -22.19 10.76
CA ILE A 40 -3.00 -21.17 11.72
C ILE A 40 -3.15 -19.84 10.99
N MET A 41 -4.17 -19.08 11.39
CA MET A 41 -4.40 -17.72 10.92
C MET A 41 -3.90 -16.76 11.98
N VAL A 42 -3.02 -15.84 11.57
CA VAL A 42 -2.46 -14.83 12.47
C VAL A 42 -2.67 -13.47 11.83
N HIS A 43 -3.36 -12.59 12.55
CA HIS A 43 -3.51 -11.19 12.18
C HIS A 43 -2.47 -10.38 12.95
N THR A 44 -1.63 -9.65 12.22
CA THR A 44 -0.64 -8.76 12.82
C THR A 44 -1.33 -7.52 13.39
N LYS A 45 -0.69 -6.91 14.40
CA LYS A 45 -1.18 -5.65 14.96
C LYS A 45 -1.14 -4.55 13.90
N ALA A 46 -2.07 -3.61 13.98
CA ALA A 46 -2.04 -2.38 13.20
C ALA A 46 -0.76 -1.57 13.50
N ALA A 47 -0.28 -0.86 12.50
CA ALA A 47 0.72 0.18 12.65
C ALA A 47 0.14 1.35 13.46
N GLU A 48 1.00 2.06 14.17
CA GLU A 48 0.64 3.30 14.86
C GLU A 48 0.92 4.54 13.98
N PHE A 49 1.81 4.40 12.99
CA PHE A 49 2.23 5.47 12.09
C PHE A 49 2.75 4.91 10.76
N CYS A 50 2.77 5.78 9.75
CA CYS A 50 3.47 5.60 8.48
C CYS A 50 4.77 6.40 8.50
N LEU A 51 5.79 5.91 7.77
CA LEU A 51 7.04 6.64 7.57
C LEU A 51 7.03 7.36 6.22
N TYR A 52 7.14 8.69 6.26
CA TYR A 52 7.22 9.52 5.05
C TYR A 52 8.34 10.55 5.18
N ASN A 53 9.33 10.48 4.29
CA ASN A 53 10.51 11.36 4.31
C ASN A 53 11.19 11.45 5.69
N GLY A 54 11.26 10.33 6.40
CA GLY A 54 11.83 10.25 7.75
C GLY A 54 10.91 10.71 8.89
N ASN A 55 9.74 11.26 8.58
CA ASN A 55 8.74 11.67 9.55
C ASN A 55 7.73 10.56 9.84
N ARG A 56 7.18 10.57 11.05
CA ARG A 56 6.08 9.69 11.46
C ARG A 56 4.77 10.43 11.26
N ILE A 57 3.92 9.87 10.41
CA ILE A 57 2.57 10.35 10.14
C ILE A 57 1.60 9.42 10.90
N GLY A 58 0.73 9.97 11.73
CA GLY A 58 -0.19 9.16 12.53
C GLY A 58 -1.21 8.44 11.64
N VAL A 59 -1.64 7.24 12.05
CA VAL A 59 -2.74 6.57 11.33
C VAL A 59 -4.00 7.44 11.32
N GLY A 60 -4.62 7.56 10.15
CA GLY A 60 -5.78 8.41 9.88
C GLY A 60 -5.42 9.89 9.64
N GLU A 61 -4.17 10.29 9.83
CA GLU A 61 -3.71 11.63 9.49
C GLU A 61 -3.73 11.81 7.96
N VAL A 62 -4.26 12.95 7.54
CA VAL A 62 -4.37 13.35 6.14
C VAL A 62 -3.45 14.55 5.89
N PHE A 63 -2.64 14.47 4.85
CA PHE A 63 -1.73 15.54 4.46
C PHE A 63 -1.57 15.60 2.94
N GLU A 64 -1.09 16.73 2.43
CA GLU A 64 -0.85 16.92 1.00
C GLU A 64 0.65 16.86 0.70
N ILE A 65 1.01 16.14 -0.36
CA ILE A 65 2.37 16.07 -0.89
C ILE A 65 2.46 17.04 -2.05
N GLN A 66 3.22 18.11 -1.85
CA GLN A 66 3.54 19.09 -2.91
C GLN A 66 2.32 19.56 -3.69
N CYS A 67 1.16 19.64 -3.01
CA CYS A 67 -0.17 19.98 -3.53
C CYS A 67 -0.71 19.15 -4.71
N GLU A 68 0.00 18.12 -5.16
CA GLU A 68 -0.43 17.22 -6.23
C GLU A 68 -1.32 16.11 -5.69
N ASP A 69 -0.94 15.54 -4.54
CA ASP A 69 -1.57 14.37 -3.95
C ASP A 69 -2.03 14.64 -2.51
N ARG A 70 -3.22 14.16 -2.18
CA ARG A 70 -3.71 14.07 -0.80
C ARG A 70 -3.59 12.64 -0.32
N CYS A 71 -2.77 12.46 0.71
CA CYS A 71 -2.45 11.17 1.27
C CYS A 71 -3.06 10.97 2.65
N VAL A 72 -3.38 9.72 2.97
CA VAL A 72 -3.79 9.28 4.30
C VAL A 72 -2.94 8.10 4.74
N CYS A 73 -2.53 8.10 6.00
CA CYS A 73 -1.82 6.97 6.60
C CYS A 73 -2.82 5.90 7.08
N HIS A 74 -2.63 4.65 6.64
CA HIS A 74 -3.49 3.52 7.00
C HIS A 74 -2.88 2.62 8.08
N THR A 75 -3.72 1.75 8.63
CA THR A 75 -3.39 0.80 9.71
C THR A 75 -2.38 -0.27 9.28
N ASP A 76 -2.19 -0.49 7.99
CA ASP A 76 -1.15 -1.35 7.43
C ASP A 76 0.22 -0.64 7.34
N GLY A 77 0.31 0.60 7.80
CA GLY A 77 1.53 1.42 7.79
C GLY A 77 1.87 2.00 6.41
N LEU A 78 0.96 1.91 5.44
CA LEU A 78 1.13 2.46 4.11
C LEU A 78 0.39 3.79 3.93
N LEU A 79 0.91 4.61 3.02
CA LEU A 79 0.23 5.81 2.56
C LEU A 79 -0.64 5.49 1.35
N TYR A 80 -1.89 5.93 1.40
CA TYR A 80 -2.81 5.88 0.29
C TYR A 80 -3.05 7.31 -0.18
N CYS A 81 -2.72 7.59 -1.43
CA CYS A 81 -2.71 8.93 -2.00
C CYS A 81 -3.63 9.00 -3.21
N ASP A 82 -4.47 10.03 -3.23
CA ASP A 82 -5.31 10.38 -4.37
C ASP A 82 -4.88 11.74 -4.92
N PRO A 83 -4.89 11.93 -6.25
CA PRO A 83 -4.58 13.23 -6.84
C PRO A 83 -5.61 14.26 -6.39
N VAL A 84 -5.14 15.45 -6.03
CA VAL A 84 -5.99 16.60 -5.67
C VAL A 84 -6.69 17.15 -6.91
N CYS A 85 -5.98 17.22 -8.02
CA CYS A 85 -6.49 17.79 -9.27
C CYS A 85 -7.39 16.80 -10.02
N SER A 86 -8.46 17.31 -10.64
CA SER A 86 -9.42 16.49 -11.38
C SER A 86 -8.79 15.85 -12.62
N SER A 87 -8.94 14.53 -12.77
CA SER A 87 -8.32 13.74 -13.86
C SER A 87 -9.06 13.76 -15.20
N SER A 88 -10.18 14.50 -15.30
CA SER A 88 -11.08 14.49 -16.46
C SER A 88 -10.47 14.96 -17.78
N GLU A 89 -9.28 15.56 -17.76
CA GLU A 89 -8.66 16.19 -18.93
C GLU A 89 -7.59 15.32 -19.62
N LYS A 90 -7.10 14.26 -18.96
CA LYS A 90 -6.02 13.40 -19.50
C LYS A 90 -6.40 12.62 -20.77
N VAL A 91 -7.70 12.38 -20.99
CA VAL A 91 -8.19 11.63 -22.16
C VAL A 91 -8.08 12.44 -23.46
N LYS A 92 -8.17 13.77 -23.39
CA LYS A 92 -8.12 14.65 -24.57
C LYS A 92 -6.70 14.87 -25.12
N LEU A 93 -5.69 14.76 -24.25
CA LEU A 93 -4.28 14.95 -24.61
C LEU A 93 -3.74 13.93 -25.64
N GLN A 94 -4.41 12.79 -25.83
CA GLN A 94 -3.94 11.72 -26.72
C GLN A 94 -4.63 11.72 -28.10
N ASP A 95 -5.61 12.59 -28.33
CA ASP A 95 -6.34 12.66 -29.60
C ASP A 95 -5.65 13.66 -30.54
N PRO A 96 -5.09 13.20 -31.68
CA PRO A 96 -4.36 14.08 -32.62
C PRO A 96 -5.24 15.12 -33.31
N ARG A 97 -6.57 15.07 -33.14
CA ARG A 97 -7.49 16.10 -33.63
C ARG A 97 -7.54 17.35 -32.76
N TYR A 98 -6.96 17.30 -31.56
CA TYR A 98 -6.95 18.42 -30.64
C TYR A 98 -5.52 18.93 -30.45
N ASP A 99 -5.37 20.25 -30.49
CA ASP A 99 -4.19 20.95 -30.00
C ASP A 99 -4.48 21.41 -28.57
N CYS A 100 -3.75 20.85 -27.61
CA CYS A 100 -3.96 21.05 -26.19
C CYS A 100 -2.80 21.82 -25.59
N ASN A 101 -3.12 22.94 -24.93
CA ASN A 101 -2.15 23.75 -24.21
C ASN A 101 -2.43 23.68 -22.71
N GLU A 102 -1.36 23.48 -21.95
CA GLU A 102 -1.39 23.51 -20.49
C GLU A 102 -1.02 24.91 -20.01
N TYR A 103 -1.83 25.50 -19.14
CA TYR A 103 -1.50 26.76 -18.48
C TYR A 103 -1.81 26.72 -16.99
N TRP A 104 -1.04 27.51 -16.24
CA TRP A 104 -1.22 27.66 -14.81
C TRP A 104 -2.28 28.71 -14.53
N SER A 105 -3.33 28.32 -13.82
CA SER A 105 -4.35 29.25 -13.35
C SER A 105 -3.85 30.04 -12.12
N SER A 106 -4.75 30.72 -11.41
CA SER A 106 -4.45 31.30 -10.11
C SER A 106 -4.05 30.27 -9.04
N ASP A 107 -4.40 29.00 -9.25
CA ASP A 107 -3.94 27.88 -8.43
C ASP A 107 -2.69 27.26 -9.08
N PRO A 108 -1.50 27.37 -8.45
CA PRO A 108 -0.25 26.84 -9.00
C PRO A 108 -0.13 25.32 -8.87
N CYS A 109 -1.12 24.61 -8.34
CA CYS A 109 -1.07 23.18 -8.09
C CYS A 109 -1.87 22.37 -9.12
N CYS A 110 -2.91 22.96 -9.69
CA CYS A 110 -3.73 22.33 -10.72
C CYS A 110 -3.61 23.09 -12.04
N PRO A 111 -2.76 22.64 -12.97
CA PRO A 111 -2.71 23.20 -14.30
C PRO A 111 -4.03 22.90 -15.02
N VAL A 112 -4.47 23.85 -15.85
CA VAL A 112 -5.68 23.73 -16.66
C VAL A 112 -5.26 23.36 -18.08
N ILE A 113 -5.90 22.34 -18.64
CA ILE A 113 -5.67 21.92 -20.01
C ILE A 113 -6.78 22.47 -20.89
N ASP A 114 -6.43 23.33 -21.85
CA ASP A 114 -7.35 23.84 -22.86
C ASP A 114 -7.02 23.26 -24.23
N CYS A 115 -8.00 22.54 -24.78
CA CYS A 115 -7.87 21.79 -26.02
C CYS A 115 -8.81 22.35 -27.07
N HIS A 116 -8.27 22.72 -28.21
CA HIS A 116 -9.01 23.19 -29.38
C HIS A 116 -8.90 22.18 -30.52
N LEU A 117 -9.95 22.04 -31.32
CA LEU A 117 -9.89 21.21 -32.53
C LEU A 117 -8.93 21.86 -33.53
N VAL A 118 -8.04 21.06 -34.09
CA VAL A 118 -7.19 21.47 -35.21
C VAL A 118 -8.02 21.38 -36.48
N GLU A 119 -8.28 22.51 -37.13
CA GLU A 119 -8.92 22.58 -38.46
C GLU A 119 -8.03 22.05 -39.57
#